data_AF-A0A7W9IFM0-F1
#
_entry.id   AF-A0A7W9IFM0-F1
#
_cell.length_a   1.000
_cell.length_b   1.000
_cell.length_c   1.000
_cell.angle_alpha   90.00
_cell.angle_beta   90.00
_cell.angle_gamma   90.00
#
_symmetry.space_group_name_H-M   'P 1'
#
loop_
_entity.id
_entity.type
_entity.pdbx_description
1 polymer ?
#
loop_
_entity_poly.entity_id
_entity_poly.type
_entity_poly.pdbx_seq_one_letter_code
_entity_poly.pdbx_strand_id
1 'polypeptide(L)'
;MSPDPTTTTVGTGPSGPAPRVLLSDPAGLFTTLARLALPPGSYVICGSAALYVRGLRAHLGDLDVLATGRAWDIVTRLGAPRPAPSGHGRLIDHPAAAIEFTDRWTPGWDTHHLIASADLIDGLPFMRLGDVLAWKQTARRPKDLPDIAAIHRLRQVWSGRPAAARTVPTVSSDKEPTMGMFFGRNTGSRSYTYTAELAGKLTRKGANTSTGAGHLLAYMSGTLGGDERTLCPEEAEQAARSIEQAAKKLSRGDRRIAEQIAADARAAADARRPWTIG
;
A
#
# COMPACT_ATOMS: atom_id res chain seq x y z
N MET A 1 26.44 44.94 54.32
CA MET A 1 26.58 44.91 52.85
C MET A 1 26.17 43.51 52.41
N SER A 2 24.93 43.37 51.93
CA SER A 2 24.38 42.11 51.41
C SER A 2 24.50 42.13 49.88
N PRO A 3 24.94 41.04 49.22
CA PRO A 3 24.87 40.94 47.77
C PRO A 3 23.49 40.47 47.30
N ASP A 4 23.07 41.08 46.19
CA ASP A 4 21.82 40.91 45.45
C ASP A 4 21.77 39.55 44.72
N PRO A 5 20.63 38.84 44.65
CA PRO A 5 20.54 37.59 43.90
C PRO A 5 20.38 37.83 42.39
N THR A 6 21.34 37.31 41.63
CA THR A 6 21.35 37.24 40.17
C THR A 6 20.09 36.57 39.60
N THR A 7 19.43 37.30 38.70
CA THR A 7 18.35 36.82 37.85
C THR A 7 18.93 35.92 36.74
N THR A 8 18.58 34.64 36.75
CA THR A 8 18.91 33.70 35.67
C THR A 8 17.88 33.81 34.57
N THR A 9 18.26 34.42 33.45
CA THR A 9 17.46 34.46 32.22
C THR A 9 17.48 33.07 31.56
N VAL A 10 16.32 32.43 31.47
CA VAL A 10 16.12 31.19 30.69
C VAL A 10 16.16 31.55 29.21
N GLY A 11 17.26 31.20 28.54
CA GLY A 11 17.40 31.35 27.10
C GLY A 11 16.45 30.41 26.35
N THR A 12 15.48 30.98 25.65
CA THR A 12 14.74 30.30 24.57
C THR A 12 15.73 29.92 23.47
N GLY A 13 16.05 28.62 23.38
CA GLY A 13 16.89 28.08 22.32
C GLY A 13 16.30 28.33 20.93
N PRO A 14 17.14 28.41 19.88
CA PRO A 14 16.69 28.70 18.53
C PRO A 14 15.78 27.59 18.02
N SER A 15 14.53 27.96 17.74
CA SER A 15 13.58 27.21 16.91
C SER A 15 14.20 27.01 15.53
N GLY A 16 14.94 25.91 15.33
CA GLY A 16 15.41 25.50 14.01
C GLY A 16 14.23 25.31 13.05
N PRO A 17 14.41 25.51 11.73
CA PRO A 17 13.34 25.31 10.77
C PRO A 17 12.81 23.88 10.87
N ALA A 18 11.49 23.73 10.90
CA ALA A 18 10.84 22.42 10.88
C ALA A 18 11.37 21.62 9.67
N PRO A 19 11.66 20.31 9.84
CA PRO A 19 12.17 19.49 8.76
C PRO A 19 11.22 19.56 7.56
N ARG A 20 11.76 19.89 6.38
CA ARG A 20 11.00 19.85 5.13
C ARG A 20 10.74 18.39 4.79
N VAL A 21 9.53 17.92 5.05
CA VAL A 21 9.08 16.60 4.62
C VAL A 21 8.89 16.66 3.09
N LEU A 22 9.83 16.08 2.34
CA LEU A 22 9.73 15.93 0.88
C LEU A 22 8.88 14.72 0.49
N LEU A 23 8.64 13.80 1.43
CA LEU A 23 7.71 12.69 1.27
C LEU A 23 6.30 13.22 0.95
N SER A 24 5.71 12.71 -0.12
CA SER A 24 4.28 12.88 -0.34
C SER A 24 3.53 12.25 0.83
N ASP A 25 2.73 13.06 1.52
CA ASP A 25 1.98 12.63 2.70
C ASP A 25 0.51 13.04 2.59
N PRO A 26 -0.22 12.57 1.55
CA PRO A 26 -1.59 13.01 1.31
C PRO A 26 -2.53 12.68 2.47
N ALA A 27 -2.21 11.64 3.25
CA ALA A 27 -2.98 11.24 4.43
C ALA A 27 -2.45 11.84 5.75
N GLY A 28 -1.38 12.63 5.73
CA GLY A 28 -0.82 13.27 6.93
C GLY A 28 -0.16 12.30 7.93
N LEU A 29 0.13 11.05 7.53
CA LEU A 29 0.65 10.00 8.41
C LEU A 29 2.10 10.28 8.81
N PHE A 30 2.97 10.64 7.87
CA PHE A 30 4.38 10.97 8.16
C PHE A 30 4.49 12.25 8.99
N THR A 31 3.66 13.24 8.68
CA THR A 31 3.55 14.49 9.44
C THR A 31 3.11 14.23 10.88
N THR A 32 2.11 13.37 11.07
CA THR A 32 1.63 12.97 12.40
C THR A 32 2.71 12.25 13.19
N LEU A 33 3.41 11.29 12.57
CA LEU A 33 4.54 10.59 13.19
C LEU A 33 5.67 11.55 13.58
N ALA A 34 6.05 12.47 12.69
CA ALA A 34 7.12 13.44 12.95
C ALA A 34 6.83 14.36 14.14
N ARG A 35 5.55 14.73 14.35
CA ARG A 35 5.12 15.55 15.49
C ARG A 35 5.29 14.87 16.85
N LEU A 36 5.38 13.54 16.89
CA LEU A 36 5.67 12.81 18.13
C LEU A 36 7.13 12.99 18.57
N ALA A 37 8.00 13.53 17.72
CA ALA A 37 9.41 13.79 18.00
C ALA A 37 10.13 12.57 18.59
N LEU A 38 9.87 11.38 18.03
CA LEU A 38 10.47 10.14 18.49
C LEU A 38 12.00 10.21 18.32
N PRO A 39 12.80 9.81 19.34
CA PRO A 39 14.25 9.89 19.28
C PRO A 39 14.81 9.02 18.14
N PRO A 40 15.68 9.57 17.27
CA PRO A 40 16.37 8.78 16.26
C PRO A 40 17.09 7.58 16.88
N GLY A 41 17.16 6.46 16.14
CA GLY A 41 17.80 5.23 16.62
C GLY A 41 17.01 4.46 17.68
N SER A 42 15.79 4.88 18.00
CA SER A 42 14.89 4.15 18.90
C SER A 42 13.57 3.74 18.25
N TYR A 43 13.40 4.01 16.96
CA TYR A 43 12.26 3.54 16.17
C TYR A 43 12.62 3.37 14.69
N VAL A 44 11.78 2.63 13.97
CA VAL A 44 11.85 2.46 12.51
C VAL A 44 10.44 2.30 11.94
N ILE A 45 10.21 2.88 10.77
CA ILE A 45 8.98 2.75 9.98
C ILE A 45 9.07 1.48 9.13
N CYS A 46 8.08 0.61 9.26
CA CYS A 46 8.10 -0.75 8.73
C CYS A 46 7.11 -0.92 7.57
N GLY A 47 7.09 -2.13 7.01
CA GLY A 47 5.99 -2.60 6.18
C GLY A 47 5.82 -1.85 4.86
N SER A 48 4.57 -1.52 4.52
CA SER A 48 4.15 -0.93 3.24
C SER A 48 4.74 0.46 2.99
N ALA A 49 4.98 1.24 4.06
CA ALA A 49 5.54 2.58 3.98
C ALA A 49 6.92 2.61 3.32
N ALA A 50 7.77 1.62 3.60
CA ALA A 50 9.10 1.50 2.98
C ALA A 50 9.03 1.31 1.45
N LEU A 51 7.98 0.66 0.94
CA LEU A 51 7.72 0.54 -0.49
C LEU A 51 7.17 1.84 -1.08
N TYR A 52 6.23 2.46 -0.37
CA TYR A 52 5.57 3.70 -0.79
C TYR A 52 6.59 4.83 -1.03
N VAL A 53 7.46 5.10 -0.05
CA VAL A 53 8.46 6.18 -0.16
C VAL A 53 9.53 5.93 -1.23
N ARG A 54 9.63 4.69 -1.74
CA ARG A 54 10.53 4.31 -2.83
C ARG A 54 9.81 4.19 -4.18
N GLY A 55 8.54 4.61 -4.26
CA GLY A 55 7.75 4.54 -5.50
C GLY A 55 7.36 3.12 -5.94
N LEU A 56 7.49 2.13 -5.06
CA LEU A 56 7.14 0.73 -5.36
C LEU A 56 5.67 0.42 -5.06
N ARG A 57 4.96 1.36 -4.43
CA ARG A 57 3.55 1.23 -4.07
C ARG A 57 2.87 2.61 -4.19
N ALA A 58 1.73 2.67 -4.86
CA ALA A 58 1.03 3.94 -5.11
C ALA A 58 0.24 4.48 -3.92
N HIS A 59 -0.14 3.60 -2.98
CA HIS A 59 -1.03 3.95 -1.87
C HIS A 59 -0.52 3.41 -0.54
N LEU A 60 -0.64 4.25 0.47
CA LEU A 60 -0.33 3.97 1.87
C LEU A 60 -1.63 4.06 2.68
N GLY A 61 -2.04 2.96 3.31
CA GLY A 61 -3.26 2.91 4.11
C GLY A 61 -3.02 3.20 5.59
N ASP A 62 -1.88 2.74 6.08
CA ASP A 62 -1.45 2.76 7.47
C ASP A 62 0.07 2.92 7.58
N LEU A 63 0.55 3.29 8.75
CA LEU A 63 1.96 3.21 9.13
C LEU A 63 2.15 2.16 10.21
N ASP A 64 3.00 1.19 9.93
CA ASP A 64 3.57 0.31 10.94
C ASP A 64 4.86 0.94 11.49
N VAL A 65 4.96 1.13 12.80
CA VAL A 65 6.16 1.70 13.44
C VAL A 65 6.63 0.75 14.54
N LEU A 66 7.89 0.31 14.45
CA LEU A 66 8.56 -0.44 15.50
C LEU A 66 9.33 0.55 16.39
N ALA A 67 9.05 0.57 17.69
CA ALA A 67 9.63 1.53 18.63
C ALA A 67 10.13 0.84 19.89
N THR A 68 11.29 1.26 20.41
CA THR A 68 11.90 0.72 21.63
C THR A 68 12.40 1.83 22.54
N GLY A 69 12.73 1.48 23.79
CA GLY A 69 13.32 2.40 24.76
C GLY A 69 12.52 3.71 24.86
N ARG A 70 13.20 4.84 24.69
CA ARG A 70 12.60 6.16 24.84
C ARG A 70 11.48 6.46 23.82
N ALA A 71 11.56 5.94 22.59
CA ALA A 71 10.43 6.07 21.65
C ALA A 71 9.21 5.30 22.16
N TRP A 72 9.40 4.10 22.70
CA TRP A 72 8.33 3.33 23.32
C TRP A 72 7.70 4.06 24.52
N ASP A 73 8.53 4.66 25.38
CA ASP A 73 8.06 5.47 26.51
C ASP A 73 7.24 6.70 26.07
N ILE A 74 7.51 7.24 24.88
CA ILE A 74 6.69 8.32 24.30
C ILE A 74 5.34 7.78 23.82
N VAL A 75 5.34 6.71 23.02
CA VAL A 75 4.10 6.20 22.42
C VAL A 75 3.16 5.60 23.45
N THR A 76 3.66 5.09 24.57
CA THR A 76 2.82 4.61 25.70
C THR A 76 2.00 5.71 26.35
N ARG A 77 2.33 6.99 26.12
CA ARG A 77 1.48 8.12 26.55
C ARG A 77 0.28 8.36 25.64
N LEU A 78 0.24 7.73 24.46
CA LEU A 78 -0.87 7.85 23.52
C LEU A 78 -2.03 6.90 23.84
N GLY A 79 -1.76 5.81 24.58
CA GLY A 79 -2.77 4.81 24.91
C GLY A 79 -2.20 3.61 25.66
N ALA A 80 -3.09 2.74 26.12
CA ALA A 80 -2.72 1.53 26.85
C ALA A 80 -2.18 0.44 25.88
N PRO A 81 -0.98 -0.12 26.12
CA PRO A 81 -0.47 -1.22 25.31
C PRO A 81 -1.36 -2.47 25.38
N ARG A 82 -1.64 -3.08 24.23
CA ARG A 82 -2.31 -4.37 24.09
C ARG A 82 -1.39 -5.43 23.48
N PRO A 83 -1.64 -6.74 23.66
CA PRO A 83 -0.87 -7.76 22.96
C PRO A 83 -0.92 -7.54 21.43
N ALA A 84 0.22 -7.66 20.76
CA ALA A 84 0.28 -7.55 19.32
C ALA A 84 -0.42 -8.76 18.64
N PRO A 85 -1.10 -8.57 17.49
CA PRO A 85 -1.73 -9.67 16.75
C PRO A 85 -0.77 -10.79 16.32
N SER A 86 0.54 -10.49 16.24
CA SER A 86 1.60 -11.47 15.98
C SER A 86 1.80 -12.47 17.13
N GLY A 87 1.20 -12.23 18.30
CA GLY A 87 1.50 -12.93 19.54
C GLY A 87 2.88 -12.58 20.12
N HIS A 88 3.54 -11.54 19.58
CA HIS A 88 4.89 -11.15 19.98
C HIS A 88 4.99 -9.66 20.23
N GLY A 89 5.27 -9.29 21.48
CA GLY A 89 5.33 -7.89 21.90
C GLY A 89 3.96 -7.28 22.19
N ARG A 90 3.96 -5.96 22.25
CA ARG A 90 2.84 -5.08 22.55
C ARG A 90 2.62 -4.11 21.40
N LEU A 91 1.39 -3.63 21.30
CA LEU A 91 0.94 -2.73 20.26
C LEU A 91 0.14 -1.57 20.89
N ILE A 92 0.31 -0.37 20.35
CA ILE A 92 -0.49 0.82 20.63
C ILE A 92 -0.96 1.43 19.32
N ASP A 93 -2.25 1.68 19.19
CA ASP A 93 -2.83 2.40 18.06
C ASP A 93 -2.76 3.91 18.34
N HIS A 94 -2.36 4.71 17.34
CA HIS A 94 -2.47 6.16 17.45
C HIS A 94 -3.95 6.56 17.52
N PRO A 95 -4.37 7.43 18.47
CA PRO A 95 -5.79 7.67 18.73
C PRO A 95 -6.53 8.40 17.60
N ALA A 96 -5.80 9.07 16.71
CA ALA A 96 -6.37 9.94 15.67
C ALA A 96 -5.81 9.70 14.26
N ALA A 97 -4.95 8.69 14.07
CA ALA A 97 -4.32 8.43 12.77
C ALA A 97 -4.12 6.92 12.58
N ALA A 98 -4.08 6.47 11.33
CA ALA A 98 -3.80 5.07 11.00
C ALA A 98 -2.31 4.74 11.17
N ILE A 99 -1.84 4.79 12.42
CA ILE A 99 -0.46 4.49 12.79
C ILE A 99 -0.50 3.47 13.94
N GLU A 100 0.14 2.33 13.73
CA GLU A 100 0.31 1.29 14.73
C GLU A 100 1.76 1.30 15.24
N PHE A 101 1.93 1.36 16.55
CA PHE A 101 3.23 1.25 17.21
C PHE A 101 3.39 -0.12 17.83
N THR A 102 4.50 -0.80 17.58
CA THR A 102 4.85 -2.09 18.19
C THR A 102 6.18 -2.00 18.92
N ASP A 103 6.31 -2.70 20.05
CA ASP A 103 7.59 -2.76 20.80
C ASP A 103 8.54 -3.86 20.29
N ARG A 104 7.98 -4.79 19.52
CA ARG A 104 8.67 -5.89 18.85
C ARG A 104 7.97 -6.17 17.54
N TRP A 105 8.74 -6.62 16.55
CA TRP A 105 8.19 -7.02 15.27
C TRP A 105 7.55 -8.42 15.35
N THR A 106 7.73 -9.27 14.33
CA THR A 106 7.28 -10.67 14.38
C THR A 106 8.34 -11.60 14.96
N PRO A 107 7.97 -12.78 15.52
CA PRO A 107 8.94 -13.77 15.99
C PRO A 107 10.04 -14.06 14.96
N GLY A 108 11.28 -14.19 15.44
CA GLY A 108 12.46 -14.46 14.60
C GLY A 108 13.12 -13.21 14.01
N TRP A 109 12.63 -12.00 14.33
CA TRP A 109 13.21 -10.73 13.88
C TRP A 109 13.86 -9.99 15.03
N ASP A 110 15.13 -9.63 14.87
CA ASP A 110 15.85 -8.80 15.84
C ASP A 110 15.42 -7.33 15.71
N THR A 111 14.74 -6.85 16.74
CA THR A 111 14.23 -5.47 16.81
C THR A 111 15.37 -4.44 16.81
N HIS A 112 16.49 -4.72 17.49
CA HIS A 112 17.62 -3.80 17.52
C HIS A 112 18.28 -3.70 16.15
N HIS A 113 18.43 -4.83 15.45
CA HIS A 113 18.92 -4.84 14.08
C HIS A 113 18.06 -3.98 13.16
N LEU A 114 16.73 -4.18 13.17
CA LEU A 114 15.80 -3.47 12.28
C LEU A 114 15.83 -1.95 12.49
N ILE A 115 16.02 -1.50 13.74
CA ILE A 115 16.16 -0.07 14.06
C ILE A 115 17.53 0.45 13.66
N ALA A 116 18.61 -0.25 14.02
CA ALA A 116 19.98 0.20 13.79
C ALA A 116 20.38 0.18 12.30
N SER A 117 19.78 -0.70 11.51
CA SER A 117 20.07 -0.83 10.08
C SER A 117 19.20 0.07 9.19
N ALA A 118 18.22 0.79 9.75
CA ALA A 118 17.24 1.55 8.98
C ALA A 118 17.87 2.54 7.97
N ASP A 119 17.26 2.64 6.79
CA ASP A 119 17.60 3.65 5.79
C ASP A 119 16.94 4.98 6.19
N LEU A 120 17.71 6.07 6.23
CA LEU A 120 17.17 7.41 6.45
C LEU A 120 16.67 8.01 5.13
N ILE A 121 15.38 8.33 5.08
CA ILE A 121 14.75 9.01 3.94
C ILE A 121 14.01 10.23 4.49
N ASP A 122 14.38 11.43 4.04
CA ASP A 122 13.85 12.71 4.53
C ASP A 122 13.86 12.85 6.07
N GLY A 123 14.91 12.32 6.70
CA GLY A 123 15.11 12.36 8.15
C GLY A 123 14.28 11.34 8.95
N LEU A 124 13.46 10.52 8.29
CA LEU A 124 12.72 9.44 8.94
C LEU A 124 13.41 8.07 8.71
N PRO A 125 13.49 7.20 9.73
CA PRO A 125 14.08 5.88 9.60
C PRO A 125 13.09 4.88 9.01
N PHE A 126 13.44 4.26 7.88
CA PHE A 126 12.65 3.22 7.23
C PHE A 126 13.39 1.88 7.26
N MET A 127 12.65 0.80 7.52
CA MET A 127 13.17 -0.56 7.44
C MET A 127 13.80 -0.78 6.05
N ARG A 128 14.98 -1.41 6.03
CA ARG A 128 15.67 -1.70 4.77
C ARG A 128 14.78 -2.51 3.86
N LEU A 129 14.82 -2.20 2.56
CA LEU A 129 14.00 -2.91 1.58
C LEU A 129 14.28 -4.41 1.52
N GLY A 130 15.52 -4.83 1.83
CA GLY A 130 15.90 -6.23 1.96
C GLY A 130 15.18 -6.96 3.10
N ASP A 131 15.07 -6.32 4.26
CA ASP A 131 14.38 -6.86 5.43
C ASP A 131 12.87 -6.91 5.20
N VAL A 132 12.31 -5.87 4.59
CA VAL A 132 10.89 -5.84 4.18
C VAL A 132 10.57 -6.99 3.22
N LEU A 133 11.44 -7.24 2.23
CA LEU A 133 11.27 -8.36 1.30
C LEU A 133 11.31 -9.70 2.03
N ALA A 134 12.34 -9.93 2.86
CA ALA A 134 12.49 -11.17 3.59
C ALA A 134 11.28 -11.44 4.51
N TRP A 135 10.81 -10.43 5.24
CA TRP A 135 9.61 -10.53 6.07
C TRP A 135 8.36 -10.86 5.25
N LYS A 136 8.11 -10.15 4.15
CA LYS A 136 6.97 -10.41 3.28
C LYS A 136 7.02 -11.81 2.65
N GLN A 137 8.21 -12.31 2.31
CA GLN A 137 8.38 -13.66 1.79
C GLN A 137 8.07 -14.73 2.84
N THR A 138 8.45 -14.51 4.10
CA THR A 138 8.11 -15.40 5.21
C THR A 138 6.61 -15.37 5.52
N ALA A 139 6.00 -14.17 5.59
CA ALA A 139 4.58 -14.01 5.90
C ALA A 139 3.67 -14.47 4.75
N ARG A 140 4.11 -14.24 3.51
CA ARG A 140 3.49 -14.66 2.23
C ARG A 140 1.98 -14.48 2.15
N ARG A 141 1.45 -13.40 2.73
CA ARG A 141 0.01 -13.14 2.72
C ARG A 141 -0.42 -12.72 1.31
N PRO A 142 -1.68 -12.94 0.90
CA PRO A 142 -2.16 -12.54 -0.42
C PRO A 142 -1.89 -11.07 -0.77
N LYS A 143 -1.97 -10.16 0.22
CA LYS A 143 -1.68 -8.73 0.05
C LYS A 143 -0.20 -8.39 -0.16
N ASP A 144 0.72 -9.30 0.21
CA ASP A 144 2.16 -9.08 0.11
C ASP A 144 2.71 -9.49 -1.26
N LEU A 145 1.99 -10.32 -2.03
CA LEU A 145 2.48 -10.85 -3.32
C LEU A 145 2.83 -9.74 -4.34
N PRO A 146 2.00 -8.68 -4.51
CA PRO A 146 2.36 -7.57 -5.40
C PRO A 146 3.61 -6.81 -4.93
N ASP A 147 3.74 -6.58 -3.62
CA ASP A 147 4.89 -5.89 -3.02
C ASP A 147 6.18 -6.68 -3.25
N ILE A 148 6.15 -8.00 -3.05
CA ILE A 148 7.29 -8.90 -3.29
C ILE A 148 7.70 -8.84 -4.77
N ALA A 149 6.74 -8.89 -5.69
CA ALA A 149 7.00 -8.81 -7.12
C ALA A 149 7.64 -7.47 -7.53
N ALA A 150 7.17 -6.35 -6.97
CA ALA A 150 7.72 -5.02 -7.23
C ALA A 150 9.19 -4.92 -6.79
N ILE A 151 9.53 -5.43 -5.59
CA ILE A 151 10.91 -5.43 -5.11
C ILE A 151 11.82 -6.31 -5.98
N HIS A 152 11.36 -7.48 -6.40
CA HIS A 152 12.13 -8.35 -7.31
C HIS A 152 12.36 -7.67 -8.66
N ARG A 153 11.36 -6.98 -9.21
CA ARG A 153 11.49 -6.22 -10.45
C ARG A 153 12.54 -5.11 -10.31
N LEU A 154 12.52 -4.36 -9.21
CA LEU A 154 13.55 -3.34 -8.94
C LEU A 154 14.96 -3.96 -8.91
N ARG A 155 15.13 -5.11 -8.24
CA ARG A 155 16.41 -5.83 -8.20
C ARG A 155 16.89 -6.28 -9.57
N GLN A 156 15.99 -6.73 -10.45
CA GLN A 156 16.34 -7.11 -11.82
C GLN A 156 16.86 -5.91 -12.61
N VAL A 157 16.14 -4.79 -12.55
CA VAL A 157 16.54 -3.53 -13.21
C VAL A 157 17.92 -3.08 -12.73
N TRP A 158 18.17 -3.08 -11.41
CA TRP A 158 19.46 -2.65 -10.85
C TRP A 158 20.61 -3.62 -11.08
N SER A 159 20.35 -4.92 -11.18
CA SER A 159 21.40 -5.91 -11.48
C SER A 159 21.77 -5.98 -12.96
N GLY A 160 21.15 -5.17 -13.82
CA GLY A 160 21.37 -5.20 -15.28
C GLY A 160 20.95 -6.53 -15.92
N ARG A 161 20.22 -7.38 -15.20
CA ARG A 161 19.68 -8.63 -15.75
C ARG A 161 18.42 -8.30 -16.54
N PRO A 162 18.41 -8.47 -17.86
CA PRO A 162 17.18 -8.28 -18.63
C PRO A 162 16.11 -9.23 -18.08
N ALA A 163 14.88 -8.72 -17.92
CA ALA A 163 13.74 -9.56 -17.61
C ALA A 163 13.70 -10.69 -18.66
N ALA A 164 13.81 -11.94 -18.20
CA ALA A 164 13.82 -13.09 -19.10
C ALA A 164 12.65 -12.95 -20.07
N ALA A 165 12.95 -12.82 -21.37
CA ALA A 165 11.96 -12.65 -22.39
C ALA A 165 10.93 -13.77 -22.21
N ARG A 166 9.67 -13.41 -21.95
CA ARG A 166 8.58 -14.39 -21.99
C ARG A 166 8.57 -14.94 -23.41
N THR A 167 9.16 -16.11 -23.60
CA THR A 167 8.96 -16.90 -24.81
C THR A 167 7.48 -17.25 -24.82
N VAL A 168 6.70 -16.46 -25.56
CA VAL A 168 5.36 -16.86 -25.95
C VAL A 168 5.56 -18.14 -26.74
N PRO A 169 5.01 -19.30 -26.30
CA PRO A 169 5.02 -20.47 -27.15
C PRO A 169 4.25 -20.08 -28.40
N THR A 170 4.92 -20.04 -29.55
CA THR A 170 4.25 -20.05 -30.84
C THR A 170 3.41 -21.32 -30.87
N VAL A 171 2.09 -21.15 -30.71
CA VAL A 171 1.12 -22.23 -30.87
C VAL A 171 1.16 -22.60 -32.34
N SER A 172 1.78 -23.76 -32.63
CA SER A 172 1.64 -24.42 -33.92
C SER A 172 0.16 -24.72 -34.14
N SER A 173 -0.41 -24.26 -35.24
CA SER A 173 -1.83 -24.35 -35.60
C SER A 173 -2.34 -25.78 -35.89
N ASP A 174 -1.58 -26.81 -35.55
CA ASP A 174 -1.86 -28.20 -35.91
C ASP A 174 -2.09 -29.03 -34.64
N LYS A 175 -3.25 -28.86 -34.02
CA LYS A 175 -4.01 -29.88 -33.26
C LYS A 175 -5.23 -29.25 -32.58
N GLU A 176 -6.40 -29.83 -32.85
CA GLU A 176 -7.65 -29.52 -32.15
C GLU A 176 -7.51 -29.74 -30.63
N PRO A 177 -8.13 -28.91 -29.78
CA PRO A 177 -7.97 -29.02 -28.34
C PRO A 177 -8.93 -30.06 -27.75
N THR A 178 -8.37 -31.13 -27.18
CA THR A 178 -9.10 -32.01 -26.27
C THR A 178 -9.35 -31.28 -24.95
N MET A 179 -10.62 -31.13 -24.60
CA MET A 179 -11.11 -30.38 -23.44
C MET A 179 -10.79 -31.11 -22.12
N GLY A 180 -9.66 -30.77 -21.50
CA GLY A 180 -9.29 -31.24 -20.16
C GLY A 180 -9.60 -30.19 -19.09
N MET A 181 -10.61 -30.45 -18.25
CA MET A 181 -10.89 -29.64 -17.06
C MET A 181 -9.79 -29.82 -16.00
N PHE A 182 -9.15 -28.73 -15.58
CA PHE A 182 -8.39 -28.68 -14.34
C PHE A 182 -8.96 -27.59 -13.43
N PHE A 183 -9.57 -28.00 -12.31
CA PHE A 183 -9.98 -27.11 -11.22
C PHE A 183 -8.88 -27.08 -10.15
N GLY A 184 -8.09 -26.01 -10.11
CA GLY A 184 -7.23 -25.68 -8.98
C GLY A 184 -7.94 -24.69 -8.05
N ARG A 185 -8.46 -25.15 -6.92
CA ARG A 185 -8.96 -24.28 -5.83
C ARG A 185 -7.78 -23.84 -4.96
N ASN A 186 -7.58 -22.54 -4.77
CA ASN A 186 -7.44 -21.88 -3.45
C ASN A 186 -7.15 -20.37 -3.62
N THR A 187 -8.06 -19.45 -3.25
CA THR A 187 -7.74 -18.02 -3.05
C THR A 187 -8.59 -17.42 -1.94
N GLY A 188 -7.92 -16.92 -0.89
CA GLY A 188 -8.54 -16.20 0.22
C GLY A 188 -8.20 -14.71 0.18
N SER A 189 -9.07 -13.90 -0.40
CA SER A 189 -9.22 -12.46 -0.09
C SER A 189 -10.58 -12.00 -0.61
N ARG A 190 -11.54 -11.80 0.30
CA ARG A 190 -12.98 -11.60 -0.01
C ARG A 190 -13.29 -10.43 -0.95
N SER A 191 -12.40 -9.45 -1.11
CA SER A 191 -12.61 -8.32 -2.03
C SER A 191 -12.17 -8.65 -3.47
N TYR A 192 -11.08 -9.41 -3.63
CA TYR A 192 -10.55 -9.81 -4.95
C TYR A 192 -11.25 -11.04 -5.54
N THR A 193 -11.65 -11.99 -4.70
CA THR A 193 -12.48 -13.11 -5.17
C THR A 193 -13.84 -12.61 -5.66
N TYR A 194 -14.41 -11.58 -5.02
CA TYR A 194 -15.72 -11.08 -5.39
C TYR A 194 -15.73 -10.31 -6.70
N THR A 195 -14.68 -9.54 -7.02
CA THR A 195 -14.59 -8.81 -8.29
C THR A 195 -14.35 -9.74 -9.48
N ALA A 196 -13.50 -10.76 -9.32
CA ALA A 196 -13.32 -11.81 -10.33
C ALA A 196 -14.61 -12.67 -10.49
N GLU A 197 -15.31 -12.96 -9.39
CA GLU A 197 -16.59 -13.66 -9.42
C GLU A 197 -17.70 -12.81 -10.09
N LEU A 198 -17.72 -11.50 -9.84
CA LEU A 198 -18.63 -10.55 -10.47
C LEU A 198 -18.34 -10.42 -11.97
N ALA A 199 -17.08 -10.31 -12.38
CA ALA A 199 -16.67 -10.35 -13.78
C ALA A 199 -17.14 -11.66 -14.44
N GLY A 200 -16.94 -12.81 -13.79
CA GLY A 200 -17.43 -14.10 -14.27
C GLY A 200 -18.97 -14.20 -14.35
N LYS A 201 -19.70 -13.62 -13.39
CA LYS A 201 -21.17 -13.54 -13.39
C LYS A 201 -21.69 -12.64 -14.53
N LEU A 202 -21.01 -11.54 -14.80
CA LEU A 202 -21.32 -10.61 -15.89
C LEU A 202 -21.12 -11.28 -17.26
N THR A 203 -19.99 -11.96 -17.47
CA THR A 203 -19.72 -12.71 -18.70
C THR A 203 -20.73 -13.83 -18.93
N ARG A 204 -21.09 -14.61 -17.89
CA ARG A 204 -22.09 -15.69 -17.99
C ARG A 204 -23.50 -15.21 -18.31
N LYS A 205 -23.86 -13.97 -17.96
CA LYS A 205 -25.17 -13.37 -18.28
C LYS A 205 -25.22 -12.71 -19.66
N GLY A 206 -24.24 -12.99 -20.52
CA GLY A 206 -24.22 -12.52 -21.91
C GLY A 206 -23.73 -11.08 -22.08
N ALA A 207 -23.04 -10.51 -21.10
CA ALA A 207 -22.27 -9.28 -21.33
C ALA A 207 -21.07 -9.66 -22.21
N ASN A 208 -21.13 -9.32 -23.49
CA ASN A 208 -20.08 -9.62 -24.44
C ASN A 208 -18.76 -8.97 -23.98
N THR A 209 -17.61 -9.52 -24.37
CA THR A 209 -16.29 -8.98 -23.99
C THR A 209 -16.07 -7.55 -24.50
N SER A 210 -16.91 -7.06 -25.41
CA SER A 210 -16.94 -5.67 -25.87
C SER A 210 -17.81 -4.70 -25.05
N THR A 211 -18.57 -5.14 -24.03
CA THR A 211 -19.68 -4.33 -23.46
C THR A 211 -19.74 -4.21 -21.92
N GLY A 212 -18.62 -4.29 -21.24
CA GLY A 212 -18.53 -3.90 -19.82
C GLY A 212 -17.69 -4.83 -18.97
N ALA A 213 -17.79 -6.15 -19.20
CA ALA A 213 -16.89 -7.12 -18.58
C ALA A 213 -15.44 -6.94 -19.10
N GLY A 214 -15.29 -6.65 -20.39
CA GLY A 214 -13.98 -6.31 -20.97
C GLY A 214 -13.44 -4.96 -20.51
N HIS A 215 -14.29 -3.95 -20.29
CA HIS A 215 -13.85 -2.66 -19.73
C HIS A 215 -13.48 -2.77 -18.25
N LEU A 216 -14.23 -3.56 -17.47
CA LEU A 216 -13.91 -3.87 -16.08
C LEU A 216 -12.57 -4.64 -15.99
N LEU A 217 -12.38 -5.64 -16.86
CA LEU A 217 -11.12 -6.37 -16.97
C LEU A 217 -9.98 -5.48 -17.47
N ALA A 218 -10.21 -4.58 -18.42
CA ALA A 218 -9.20 -3.64 -18.92
C ALA A 218 -8.81 -2.59 -17.86
N TYR A 219 -9.77 -2.04 -17.11
CA TYR A 219 -9.52 -1.17 -15.96
C TYR A 219 -8.71 -1.89 -14.87
N MET A 220 -9.07 -3.15 -14.58
CA MET A 220 -8.32 -4.01 -13.67
C MET A 220 -6.95 -4.46 -14.22
N SER A 221 -6.79 -4.55 -15.54
CA SER A 221 -5.54 -4.98 -16.19
C SER A 221 -4.57 -3.83 -16.40
N GLY A 222 -5.05 -2.60 -16.61
CA GLY A 222 -4.24 -1.38 -16.59
C GLY A 222 -3.64 -1.09 -15.21
N THR A 223 -4.19 -1.69 -14.15
CA THR A 223 -3.60 -1.74 -12.81
C THR A 223 -2.73 -2.98 -12.54
N LEU A 224 -2.72 -3.99 -13.44
CA LEU A 224 -2.07 -5.29 -13.20
C LEU A 224 -1.11 -5.78 -14.31
N GLY A 225 -0.86 -5.01 -15.37
CA GLY A 225 -0.02 -5.51 -16.46
C GLY A 225 0.61 -4.44 -17.34
N GLY A 226 1.63 -3.75 -16.83
CA GLY A 226 2.85 -3.32 -17.53
C GLY A 226 2.80 -2.57 -18.87
N ASP A 227 1.64 -2.33 -19.45
CA ASP A 227 1.41 -1.55 -20.65
C ASP A 227 0.49 -0.39 -20.22
N GLU A 228 1.09 0.80 -20.03
CA GLU A 228 0.43 2.00 -19.52
C GLU A 228 -0.53 2.62 -20.54
N ARG A 229 -1.50 1.84 -21.03
CA ARG A 229 -2.69 2.45 -21.63
C ARG A 229 -3.58 2.95 -20.50
N THR A 230 -3.29 4.17 -20.09
CA THR A 230 -4.20 4.96 -19.26
C THR A 230 -5.45 5.26 -20.08
N LEU A 231 -6.61 4.78 -19.60
CA LEU A 231 -7.90 5.14 -20.21
C LEU A 231 -8.07 6.65 -20.18
N CYS A 232 -8.47 7.25 -21.30
CA CYS A 232 -8.83 8.66 -21.29
C CYS A 232 -10.11 8.88 -20.45
N PRO A 233 -10.40 10.10 -19.96
CA PRO A 233 -11.57 10.36 -19.12
C PRO A 233 -12.89 9.91 -19.75
N GLU A 234 -13.02 10.00 -21.09
CA GLU A 234 -14.21 9.54 -21.83
C GLU A 234 -14.34 8.01 -21.82
N GLU A 235 -13.25 7.28 -21.96
CA GLU A 235 -13.23 5.81 -21.89
C GLU A 235 -13.54 5.30 -20.48
N ALA A 236 -13.04 5.99 -19.45
CA ALA A 236 -13.33 5.67 -18.05
C ALA A 236 -14.81 5.92 -17.71
N GLU A 237 -15.37 7.03 -18.18
CA GLU A 237 -16.78 7.36 -18.01
C GLU A 237 -17.69 6.38 -18.77
N GLN A 238 -17.31 5.99 -19.99
CA GLN A 238 -18.01 4.96 -20.76
C GLN A 238 -17.96 3.61 -20.05
N ALA A 239 -16.80 3.22 -19.50
CA ALA A 239 -16.66 2.01 -18.70
C ALA A 239 -17.57 2.02 -17.47
N ALA A 240 -17.63 3.14 -16.73
CA ALA A 240 -18.51 3.30 -15.57
C ALA A 240 -19.98 3.13 -15.95
N ARG A 241 -20.44 3.76 -17.04
CA ARG A 241 -21.83 3.60 -17.55
C ARG A 241 -22.15 2.16 -17.93
N SER A 242 -21.22 1.47 -18.60
CA SER A 242 -21.42 0.06 -18.96
C SER A 242 -21.52 -0.84 -17.71
N ILE A 243 -20.72 -0.58 -16.68
CA ILE A 243 -20.79 -1.31 -15.40
C ILE A 243 -22.14 -1.06 -14.70
N GLU A 244 -22.61 0.19 -14.63
CA GLU A 244 -23.91 0.52 -14.02
C GLU A 244 -25.09 -0.11 -14.76
N GLN A 245 -25.07 -0.12 -16.09
CA GLN A 245 -26.10 -0.78 -16.90
C GLN A 245 -26.12 -2.29 -16.67
N ALA A 246 -24.95 -2.91 -16.57
CA ALA A 246 -24.83 -4.33 -16.27
C ALA A 246 -25.29 -4.66 -14.83
N ALA A 247 -25.01 -3.76 -13.88
CA ALA A 247 -25.39 -3.90 -12.47
C ALA A 247 -26.91 -3.97 -12.25
N LYS A 248 -27.71 -3.33 -13.12
CA LYS A 248 -29.19 -3.36 -13.05
C LYS A 248 -29.77 -4.78 -13.20
N LYS A 249 -29.02 -5.72 -13.79
CA LYS A 249 -29.43 -7.12 -14.00
C LYS A 249 -28.91 -8.07 -12.91
N LEU A 250 -28.27 -7.53 -11.87
CA LEU A 250 -27.67 -8.29 -10.78
C LEU A 250 -28.55 -8.33 -9.53
N SER A 251 -28.21 -9.22 -8.60
CA SER A 251 -28.85 -9.26 -7.29
C SER A 251 -28.61 -7.94 -6.52
N ARG A 252 -29.44 -7.61 -5.53
CA ARG A 252 -29.30 -6.37 -4.74
C ARG A 252 -27.92 -6.23 -4.07
N GLY A 253 -27.32 -7.35 -3.65
CA GLY A 253 -25.97 -7.38 -3.05
C GLY A 253 -24.87 -7.12 -4.07
N ASP A 254 -24.92 -7.79 -5.22
CA ASP A 254 -23.96 -7.60 -6.32
C ASP A 254 -24.04 -6.19 -6.92
N ARG A 255 -25.24 -5.61 -6.96
CA ARG A 255 -25.49 -4.27 -7.50
C ARG A 255 -24.76 -3.18 -6.72
N ARG A 256 -24.78 -3.23 -5.39
CA ARG A 256 -24.08 -2.24 -4.54
C ARG A 256 -22.57 -2.22 -4.79
N ILE A 257 -21.99 -3.39 -5.07
CA ILE A 257 -20.55 -3.52 -5.33
C ILE A 257 -20.20 -2.99 -6.73
N ALA A 258 -21.02 -3.30 -7.73
CA ALA A 258 -20.86 -2.73 -9.06
C ALA A 258 -21.03 -1.20 -9.07
N GLU A 259 -21.96 -0.66 -8.28
CA GLU A 259 -22.14 0.79 -8.07
C GLU A 259 -20.90 1.43 -7.43
N GLN A 260 -20.29 0.79 -6.42
CA GLN A 260 -19.05 1.29 -5.81
C GLN A 260 -17.88 1.31 -6.82
N ILE A 261 -17.72 0.25 -7.61
CA ILE A 261 -16.65 0.19 -8.62
C ILE A 261 -16.82 1.28 -9.68
N ALA A 262 -18.07 1.54 -10.10
CA ALA A 262 -18.37 2.62 -11.04
C ALA A 262 -18.06 4.01 -10.43
N ALA A 263 -18.36 4.21 -9.15
CA ALA A 263 -18.02 5.44 -8.44
C ALA A 263 -16.50 5.66 -8.35
N ASP A 264 -15.75 4.62 -8.01
CA ASP A 264 -14.28 4.68 -7.92
C ASP A 264 -13.65 5.00 -9.29
N ALA A 265 -14.17 4.40 -10.37
CA ALA A 265 -13.72 4.68 -11.73
C ALA A 265 -13.96 6.14 -12.15
N ARG A 266 -15.11 6.72 -11.79
CA ARG A 266 -15.40 8.13 -12.05
C ARG A 266 -14.50 9.06 -11.25
N ALA A 267 -14.32 8.80 -9.95
CA ALA A 267 -13.44 9.59 -9.11
C ALA A 267 -11.99 9.60 -9.64
N ALA A 268 -11.51 8.45 -10.13
CA ALA A 268 -10.21 8.33 -10.76
C ALA A 268 -10.10 9.11 -12.09
N ALA A 269 -11.18 9.19 -12.87
CA ALA A 269 -11.25 9.96 -14.10
C ALA A 269 -11.26 11.48 -13.83
N ASP A 270 -12.05 11.92 -12.84
CA ASP A 270 -12.18 13.34 -12.49
C ASP A 270 -10.90 13.91 -11.86
N ALA A 271 -10.21 13.14 -11.01
CA ALA A 271 -8.92 13.53 -10.46
C ALA A 271 -7.82 13.75 -11.52
N ARG A 272 -8.05 13.29 -12.75
CA ARG A 272 -7.11 13.38 -13.88
C ARG A 272 -7.51 14.42 -14.93
N ARG A 273 -8.65 15.10 -14.77
CA ARG A 273 -8.99 16.23 -15.64
C ARG A 273 -7.98 17.36 -15.37
N PRO A 274 -7.30 17.89 -16.40
CA PRO A 274 -6.45 19.06 -16.20
C PRO A 274 -7.30 20.21 -15.66
N TRP A 275 -6.78 20.93 -14.66
CA TRP A 275 -7.43 22.14 -14.14
C TRP A 275 -7.50 23.17 -15.28
N THR A 276 -8.69 23.39 -15.84
CA THR A 276 -8.95 24.53 -16.71
C THR A 276 -8.95 25.78 -15.84
N ILE A 277 -7.86 26.54 -15.88
CA ILE A 277 -7.79 27.89 -15.31
C ILE A 277 -8.73 28.76 -16.14
N GLY A 278 -9.84 29.17 -15.53
CA GLY A 278 -10.72 30.22 -16.05
C GLY A 278 -10.30 31.59 -15.53
#